data_AF-A0A532EZT2-F1
#
_entry.id   AF-A0A532EZT2-F1
#
_cell.length_a   1.000
_cell.length_b   1.000
_cell.length_c   1.000
_cell.angle_alpha   90.00
_cell.angle_beta   90.00
_cell.angle_gamma   90.00
#
_symmetry.space_group_name_H-M   'P 1'
#
loop_
_entity.id
_entity.type
_entity.pdbx_description
1 polymer ?
#
loop_
_entity_poly.entity_id
_entity_poly.type
_entity_poly.pdbx_seq_one_letter_code
_entity_poly.pdbx_strand_id
1 'polypeptide(L)'
;MRSILSMPWDGHVVKLRKGTKATVQGATTSDYFPITVHHCYVGDTRTVTLNDPFLPPVLGDHIPVRLARIDTPELKGDCAAERALAIQARDFLVA
;
A
#
# COMPACT_ATOMS: atom_id res chain seq x y z
N MET A 1 -4.09 -15.83 -48.56
CA MET A 1 -5.12 -15.01 -47.88
C MET A 1 -5.34 -15.62 -46.50
N ARG A 2 -5.18 -14.83 -45.44
CA ARG A 2 -5.22 -15.28 -44.04
C ARG A 2 -6.68 -15.48 -43.61
N SER A 3 -7.11 -16.70 -43.36
CA SER A 3 -8.31 -16.93 -42.55
C SER A 3 -7.89 -16.97 -41.09
N ILE A 4 -8.48 -16.08 -40.30
CA ILE A 4 -8.31 -16.00 -38.86
C ILE A 4 -9.04 -17.21 -38.27
N LEU A 5 -8.28 -18.24 -37.92
CA LEU A 5 -8.79 -19.38 -37.17
C LEU A 5 -9.00 -18.90 -35.72
N SER A 6 -10.26 -18.88 -35.28
CA SER A 6 -10.60 -18.65 -33.87
C SER A 6 -9.91 -19.72 -33.02
N MET A 7 -8.91 -19.34 -32.25
CA MET A 7 -8.32 -20.21 -31.25
C MET A 7 -9.25 -20.24 -30.04
N PRO A 8 -9.76 -21.41 -29.62
CA PRO A 8 -10.36 -21.53 -28.30
C PRO A 8 -9.29 -21.21 -27.27
N TRP A 9 -9.63 -20.39 -26.28
CA TRP A 9 -8.80 -20.15 -25.12
C TRP A 9 -8.66 -21.48 -24.37
N ASP A 10 -7.61 -22.24 -24.67
CA ASP A 10 -7.21 -23.38 -23.85
C ASP A 10 -6.86 -22.84 -22.47
N GLY A 11 -7.75 -23.14 -21.52
CA GLY A 11 -7.58 -22.81 -20.12
C GLY A 11 -6.28 -23.39 -19.62
N HIS A 12 -5.33 -22.52 -19.30
CA HIS A 12 -4.17 -22.90 -18.50
C HIS A 12 -4.66 -23.31 -17.11
N VAL A 13 -4.93 -24.60 -16.92
CA VAL A 13 -5.15 -25.21 -15.61
C VAL A 13 -3.80 -25.24 -14.90
N VAL A 14 -3.51 -24.19 -14.12
CA VAL A 14 -2.38 -24.20 -13.20
C VAL A 14 -2.73 -25.16 -12.05
N LYS A 15 -2.14 -26.35 -12.06
CA LYS A 15 -2.18 -27.27 -10.91
C LYS A 15 -1.43 -26.61 -9.75
N LEU A 16 -2.16 -25.96 -8.85
CA LEU A 16 -1.63 -25.53 -7.56
C LEU A 16 -1.17 -26.78 -6.79
N ARG A 17 0.14 -26.87 -6.53
CA ARG A 17 0.68 -27.86 -5.60
C ARG A 17 0.02 -27.64 -4.24
N LYS A 18 -0.57 -28.68 -3.66
CA LYS A 18 -1.01 -28.69 -2.25
C LYS A 18 0.23 -28.45 -1.39
N GLY A 19 0.49 -27.18 -1.05
CA GLY A 19 1.48 -26.81 -0.06
C GLY A 19 1.04 -27.35 1.30
N THR A 20 1.87 -28.18 1.91
CA THR A 20 1.71 -28.67 3.27
C THR A 20 1.56 -27.47 4.21
N LYS A 21 0.44 -27.40 4.94
CA LYS A 21 0.21 -26.37 5.96
C LYS A 21 1.25 -26.55 7.07
N ALA A 22 2.19 -25.62 7.17
CA ALA A 22 2.96 -25.43 8.40
C ALA A 22 2.04 -24.79 9.44
N THR A 23 1.78 -25.51 10.53
CA THR A 23 1.04 -25.01 11.68
C THR A 23 1.92 -23.99 12.41
N VAL A 24 1.60 -22.70 12.31
CA VAL A 24 2.17 -21.67 13.18
C VAL A 24 1.13 -21.40 14.27
N GLN A 25 1.40 -21.90 15.47
CA GLN A 25 0.56 -21.67 16.65
C GLN A 25 0.64 -20.20 17.09
N GLY A 26 -0.54 -19.58 17.26
CA GLY A 26 -0.68 -18.34 18.04
C GLY A 26 -0.65 -17.02 17.27
N ALA A 27 -1.01 -16.98 15.99
CA ALA A 27 -1.24 -15.71 15.30
C ALA A 27 -2.57 -15.11 15.74
N THR A 28 -2.54 -13.99 16.46
CA THR A 28 -3.65 -13.03 16.41
C THR A 28 -3.80 -12.64 14.95
N THR A 29 -4.81 -13.16 14.25
CA THR A 29 -5.14 -12.72 12.90
C THR A 29 -5.59 -11.26 13.01
N SER A 30 -4.68 -10.32 12.76
CA SER A 30 -5.07 -8.96 12.44
C SER A 30 -5.69 -8.97 11.05
N ASP A 31 -6.82 -8.28 10.88
CA ASP A 31 -7.38 -7.99 9.55
C ASP A 31 -6.45 -7.10 8.70
N TYR A 32 -5.36 -6.63 9.32
CA TYR A 32 -4.33 -5.79 8.72
C TYR A 32 -3.12 -6.62 8.33
N PHE A 33 -2.55 -6.29 7.17
CA PHE A 33 -1.28 -6.80 6.71
C PHE A 33 -0.14 -5.84 7.09
N PRO A 34 1.10 -6.34 7.24
CA PRO A 34 2.23 -5.49 7.60
C PRO A 34 2.59 -4.51 6.49
N ILE A 35 3.02 -3.31 6.87
CA ILE A 35 3.52 -2.28 5.95
C ILE A 35 4.88 -1.78 6.40
N THR A 36 5.67 -1.26 5.46
CA THR A 36 6.89 -0.51 5.73
C THR A 36 6.61 0.97 5.53
N VAL A 37 6.92 1.81 6.52
CA VAL A 37 6.73 3.26 6.42
C VAL A 37 8.05 3.93 6.04
N HIS A 38 8.04 4.76 5.01
CA HIS A 38 9.26 5.40 4.48
C HIS A 38 9.42 6.84 4.92
N HIS A 39 8.40 7.68 4.70
CA HIS A 39 8.46 9.08 5.09
C HIS A 39 7.08 9.69 5.31
N CYS A 40 7.09 10.82 6.00
CA CYS A 40 5.93 11.62 6.36
C CYS A 40 5.92 12.89 5.51
N TYR A 41 4.87 13.10 4.72
CA TYR A 41 4.74 14.34 3.95
C TYR A 41 4.20 15.46 4.85
N VAL A 42 3.00 15.25 5.39
CA VAL A 42 2.34 16.06 6.43
C VAL A 42 1.80 15.09 7.50
N GLY A 43 0.90 15.54 8.39
CA GLY A 43 0.38 14.68 9.47
C GLY A 43 -0.67 13.63 9.05
N ASP A 44 -1.14 13.62 7.81
CA ASP A 44 -2.13 12.63 7.32
C ASP A 44 -1.64 11.79 6.13
N THR A 45 -0.52 12.17 5.51
CA THR A 45 -0.05 11.58 4.24
C THR A 45 1.31 10.94 4.43
N ARG A 46 1.35 9.62 4.22
CA ARG A 46 2.51 8.77 4.46
C ARG A 46 2.86 7.97 3.21
N THR A 47 4.14 7.88 2.92
CA THR A 47 4.63 6.96 1.88
C THR A 47 4.96 5.62 2.50
N VAL A 48 4.36 4.56 1.97
CA VAL A 48 4.46 3.21 2.52
C VAL A 48 4.69 2.17 1.42
N THR A 49 5.29 1.05 1.79
CA THR A 49 5.28 -0.18 0.98
C THR A 49 4.39 -1.21 1.64
N LEU A 50 3.45 -1.78 0.89
CA LEU A 50 2.58 -2.86 1.32
C LEU A 50 3.36 -4.17 1.26
N ASN A 51 3.61 -4.82 2.41
CA ASN A 51 4.42 -6.04 2.47
C ASN A 51 3.56 -7.30 2.18
N ASP A 52 2.79 -7.26 1.09
CA ASP A 52 2.00 -8.41 0.61
C ASP A 52 2.74 -9.12 -0.53
N PRO A 53 3.16 -10.39 -0.34
CA PRO A 53 3.91 -11.13 -1.36
C PRO A 53 3.11 -11.43 -2.63
N PHE A 54 1.78 -11.27 -2.61
CA PHE A 54 0.91 -11.49 -3.76
C PHE A 54 0.61 -10.21 -4.54
N LEU A 55 1.02 -9.05 -4.03
CA LEU A 55 0.79 -7.76 -4.68
C LEU A 55 1.94 -7.41 -5.63
N PRO A 56 1.66 -7.13 -6.92
CA PRO A 56 2.67 -6.63 -7.84
C PRO A 56 3.28 -5.31 -7.34
N PRO A 57 4.60 -5.07 -7.52
CA PRO A 57 5.25 -3.86 -7.02
C PRO A 57 4.57 -2.55 -7.43
N VAL A 58 4.01 -2.49 -8.65
CA VAL A 58 3.29 -1.32 -9.17
C VAL A 58 2.08 -0.90 -8.33
N LEU A 59 1.50 -1.81 -7.54
CA LEU A 59 0.32 -1.53 -6.71
C LEU A 59 0.66 -1.27 -5.23
N GLY A 60 1.89 -1.55 -4.80
CA GLY A 60 2.21 -1.63 -3.39
C GLY A 60 3.52 -0.99 -2.97
N ASP A 61 4.39 -0.62 -3.91
CA ASP A 61 5.71 -0.09 -3.57
C ASP A 61 5.73 1.45 -3.54
N HIS A 62 6.18 2.03 -2.43
CA HIS A 62 6.33 3.48 -2.21
C HIS A 62 5.10 4.30 -2.59
N ILE A 63 3.91 3.85 -2.19
CA ILE A 63 2.65 4.54 -2.46
C ILE A 63 2.33 5.57 -1.37
N PRO A 64 1.79 6.76 -1.73
CA PRO A 64 1.24 7.68 -0.74
C PRO A 64 -0.14 7.18 -0.27
N VAL A 65 -0.32 7.13 1.04
CA VAL A 65 -1.58 6.76 1.70
C VAL A 65 -2.01 7.91 2.59
N ARG A 66 -3.31 8.24 2.54
CA ARG A 66 -3.95 9.23 3.42
C ARG A 66 -4.65 8.53 4.58
N LEU A 67 -4.54 9.11 5.77
CA LEU A 67 -5.32 8.69 6.93
C LEU A 67 -6.79 9.07 6.73
N ALA A 68 -7.66 8.07 6.72
CA ALA A 68 -9.08 8.31 6.49
C ALA A 68 -9.66 9.24 7.57
N ARG A 69 -10.43 10.25 7.13
CA ARG A 69 -11.13 11.23 7.98
C ARG A 69 -10.22 12.17 8.79
N ILE A 70 -8.92 12.19 8.50
CA ILE A 70 -7.98 13.16 9.02
C ILE A 70 -7.50 14.00 7.84
N ASP A 71 -7.50 15.31 8.03
CA ASP A 71 -7.02 16.28 7.05
C ASP A 71 -6.07 17.22 7.78
N THR A 72 -4.84 17.36 7.27
CA THR A 72 -3.82 18.20 7.90
C THR A 72 -3.59 19.49 7.11
N PRO A 73 -3.20 20.59 7.77
CA PRO A 73 -2.69 21.77 7.09
C PRO A 73 -1.63 21.42 6.03
N GLU A 74 -1.65 22.12 4.90
CA GLU A 74 -0.82 21.78 3.76
C GLU A 74 0.54 22.50 3.77
N LEU A 75 1.62 21.74 3.52
CA LEU A 75 2.98 22.31 3.45
C LEU A 75 3.21 23.20 2.21
N LYS A 76 2.46 22.95 1.13
CA LYS A 76 2.58 23.68 -0.14
C LYS A 76 1.69 24.92 -0.23
N GLY A 77 0.89 25.20 0.79
CA GLY A 77 0.05 26.39 0.83
C GLY A 77 0.86 27.68 0.97
N ASP A 78 0.33 28.79 0.47
CA ASP A 78 0.97 30.11 0.59
C ASP A 78 0.89 30.68 2.02
N CYS A 79 -0.04 30.19 2.83
CA CYS A 79 -0.25 30.64 4.20
C CYS A 79 0.91 30.19 5.12
N ALA A 80 1.62 31.14 5.71
CA ALA A 80 2.73 30.85 6.63
C ALA A 80 2.27 30.16 7.92
N ALA A 81 1.12 30.55 8.46
CA ALA A 81 0.55 29.93 9.66
C ALA A 81 0.14 28.47 9.39
N GLU A 82 -0.47 28.21 8.23
CA GLU A 82 -0.83 26.85 7.80
C GLU A 82 0.41 25.96 7.69
N ARG A 83 1.46 26.45 7.02
CA ARG A 83 2.74 25.73 6.89
C ARG A 83 3.37 25.42 8.24
N ALA A 84 3.32 26.34 9.20
CA ALA A 84 3.84 26.11 10.54
C ALA A 84 3.09 24.97 11.25
N LEU A 85 1.76 24.93 11.14
CA LEU A 85 0.94 23.85 11.69
C LEU A 85 1.17 22.51 10.96
N ALA A 86 1.38 22.54 9.64
CA ALA A 86 1.70 21.37 8.84
C ALA A 86 3.02 20.71 9.29
N ILE A 87 4.04 21.54 9.57
CA ILE A 87 5.33 21.10 10.11
C ILE A 87 5.14 20.45 11.49
N GLN A 88 4.41 21.10 12.40
CA GLN A 88 4.16 20.55 13.74
C GLN A 88 3.45 19.19 13.68
N ALA A 89 2.42 19.06 12.84
CA ALA A 89 1.68 17.81 12.68
C ALA A 89 2.53 16.69 12.07
N ARG A 90 3.40 17.01 11.11
CA ARG A 90 4.36 16.06 10.55
C ARG A 90 5.35 15.58 11.61
N ASP A 91 5.96 16.52 12.34
CA ASP A 91 7.02 16.23 13.31
C ASP A 91 6.49 15.41 14.50
N PHE A 92 5.22 15.61 14.89
CA PHE A 92 4.54 14.78 15.90
C PHE A 92 4.59 13.28 15.58
N LEU A 93 4.55 12.90 14.31
CA LEU A 93 4.52 11.50 13.91
C LEU A 93 5.90 10.90 13.58
N VAL A 94 6.96 11.71 13.64
CA VAL A 94 8.35 11.28 13.40
C VAL A 94 9.11 11.07 14.72
N ALA A 95 8.59 11.61 15.83
CA ALA A 95 9.04 11.37 17.20
C ALA A 95 8.67 9.97 17.70
#